data_AF-A0A6B3N1L8-F1
#
_entry.id   AF-A0A6B3N1L8-F1
#
_cell.length_a   1.000
_cell.length_b   1.000
_cell.length_c   1.000
_cell.angle_alpha   90.00
_cell.angle_beta   90.00
_cell.angle_gamma   90.00
#
_symmetry.space_group_name_H-M   'P 1'
#
loop_
_entity.id
_entity.type
_entity.pdbx_description
1 polymer ?
#
loop_
_entity_poly.entity_id
_entity_poly.type
_entity_poly.pdbx_seq_one_letter_code
_entity_poly.pdbx_strand_id
1 'polypeptide(L)'
;MKRRFRDPVILGLIWLGSGFCDRIWFALDHSVPAWDQADYLTGSLNYWQALQHPQWFSGEWWNSFWAISSKVPPLTYIIAAMVQQLFGNGPELATIALVLCSGVLIASVYGLGLVLFNRQVGLWAAGLVMLLPGLYR
;
A
#
# COMPACT_ATOMS: atom_id res chain seq x y z
N MET A 1 -16.68 27.75 6.16
CA MET A 1 -16.52 26.28 6.33
C MET A 1 -16.34 25.49 5.02
N LYS A 2 -16.94 25.85 3.87
CA LYS A 2 -16.85 25.07 2.61
C LYS A 2 -15.43 24.87 1.99
N ARG A 3 -14.43 25.71 2.31
CA ARG A 3 -13.08 25.63 1.71
C ARG A 3 -12.17 24.56 2.33
N ARG A 4 -12.39 24.15 3.59
CA ARG A 4 -11.46 23.28 4.35
C ARG A 4 -11.45 21.83 3.85
N PHE A 5 -12.57 21.34 3.31
CA PHE A 5 -12.69 19.96 2.84
C PHE A 5 -12.38 19.78 1.35
N ARG A 6 -12.17 20.87 0.60
CA ARG A 6 -11.99 20.78 -0.85
C ARG A 6 -10.72 20.01 -1.22
N ASP A 7 -9.62 20.25 -0.52
CA ASP A 7 -8.33 19.67 -0.88
C ASP A 7 -8.25 18.18 -0.51
N PRO A 8 -8.65 17.74 0.70
CA PRO A 8 -8.78 16.32 1.02
C PRO A 8 -9.69 15.56 0.06
N VAL A 9 -10.80 16.17 -0.39
CA VAL A 9 -11.69 15.56 -1.39
C VAL A 9 -10.98 15.38 -2.74
N ILE A 10 -10.25 16.40 -3.21
CA ILE A 10 -9.49 16.29 -4.47
C ILE A 10 -8.44 15.19 -4.36
N LEU A 11 -7.67 15.15 -3.26
CA LEU A 11 -6.66 14.12 -3.05
C LEU A 11 -7.28 12.72 -2.96
N GLY A 12 -8.41 12.59 -2.28
CA GLY A 12 -9.17 11.35 -2.20
C GLY A 12 -9.66 10.87 -3.56
N LEU A 13 -10.13 11.78 -4.42
CA LEU A 13 -10.54 11.44 -5.79
C LEU A 13 -9.35 11.00 -6.65
N ILE A 14 -8.20 11.66 -6.54
CA ILE A 14 -6.98 11.25 -7.26
C ILE A 14 -6.55 9.85 -6.81
N TRP A 15 -6.51 9.62 -5.50
CA TRP A 15 -6.08 8.36 -4.90
C TRP A 15 -7.02 7.19 -5.23
N LEU A 16 -8.33 7.39 -5.11
CA LEU A 16 -9.31 6.38 -5.49
C LEU A 16 -9.31 6.13 -6.99
N GLY A 17 -9.14 7.19 -7.79
CA GLY A 17 -9.02 7.09 -9.25
C GLY A 17 -7.81 6.24 -9.66
N SER A 18 -6.63 6.48 -9.07
CA SER A 18 -5.44 5.67 -9.36
C SER A 18 -5.63 4.22 -8.93
N GLY A 19 -6.11 3.98 -7.70
CA GLY A 19 -6.37 2.63 -7.22
C GLY A 19 -7.40 1.87 -8.06
N PHE A 20 -8.42 2.57 -8.59
CA PHE A 20 -9.41 1.98 -9.49
C PHE A 20 -8.80 1.59 -10.85
N CYS A 21 -7.97 2.45 -11.44
CA CYS A 21 -7.23 2.12 -12.65
C CYS A 21 -6.33 0.89 -12.45
N ASP A 22 -5.63 0.79 -11.31
CA ASP A 22 -4.83 -0.39 -10.97
C ASP A 22 -5.68 -1.66 -10.87
N ARG A 23 -6.89 -1.58 -10.31
CA ARG A 23 -7.81 -2.74 -10.25
C ARG A 23 -8.28 -3.17 -11.63
N ILE A 24 -8.57 -2.22 -12.53
CA ILE A 24 -8.90 -2.56 -13.92
C ILE A 24 -7.70 -3.23 -14.60
N TRP A 25 -6.49 -2.68 -14.41
CA TRP A 25 -5.28 -3.25 -14.99
C TRP A 25 -5.07 -4.70 -14.53
N PHE A 26 -5.10 -4.96 -13.23
CA PHE A 26 -4.94 -6.32 -12.70
C PHE A 26 -6.08 -7.28 -13.12
N ALA A 27 -7.29 -6.78 -13.35
CA ALA A 27 -8.38 -7.62 -13.85
C ALA A 27 -8.18 -8.06 -15.31
N LEU A 28 -7.42 -7.27 -16.09
CA LEU A 28 -7.10 -7.55 -17.49
C LEU A 28 -5.77 -8.30 -17.65
N ASP A 29 -4.87 -8.17 -16.67
CA ASP A 29 -3.59 -8.85 -16.66
C ASP A 29 -3.74 -10.28 -16.12
N HIS A 30 -3.34 -11.26 -16.93
CA HIS A 30 -3.33 -12.68 -16.58
C HIS A 30 -1.91 -13.24 -16.50
N SER A 31 -0.91 -12.36 -16.45
CA SER A 31 0.47 -12.75 -16.27
C SER A 31 0.70 -13.40 -14.90
N VAL A 32 1.66 -14.31 -14.84
CA VAL A 32 2.13 -14.83 -13.55
C VAL A 32 3.00 -13.77 -12.87
N PRO A 33 2.96 -13.67 -11.53
CA PRO A 33 3.79 -12.71 -10.80
C PRO A 33 5.26 -12.83 -11.17
N ALA A 34 5.93 -11.69 -11.36
CA ALA A 34 7.38 -11.65 -11.51
C ALA A 34 8.06 -12.19 -10.25
N TRP A 35 9.35 -12.56 -10.34
CA TRP A 35 10.08 -13.15 -9.21
C TRP A 35 9.96 -12.31 -7.93
N ASP A 36 10.25 -11.01 -7.99
CA ASP A 36 10.12 -10.15 -6.81
C ASP A 36 8.69 -10.14 -6.27
N GLN A 37 7.68 -9.98 -7.12
CA GLN A 37 6.27 -9.99 -6.70
C GLN A 37 5.89 -11.31 -6.01
N ALA A 38 6.36 -12.44 -6.51
CA ALA A 38 6.13 -13.76 -5.93
C ALA A 38 6.85 -13.91 -4.56
N ASP A 39 8.06 -13.37 -4.42
CA ASP A 39 8.80 -13.33 -3.14
C ASP A 39 8.04 -12.48 -2.11
N TYR A 40 7.56 -11.30 -2.51
CA TYR A 40 6.79 -10.43 -1.63
C TYR A 40 5.45 -11.04 -1.21
N LEU A 41 4.76 -11.71 -2.14
CA LEU A 41 3.53 -12.44 -1.85
C LEU A 41 3.79 -13.59 -0.87
N THR A 42 4.86 -14.36 -1.09
CA THR A 42 5.22 -15.47 -0.19
C THR A 42 5.53 -14.96 1.22
N GLY A 43 6.28 -13.86 1.31
CA GLY A 43 6.54 -13.17 2.57
C GLY A 43 5.26 -12.77 3.28
N SER A 44 4.31 -12.12 2.59
CA SER A 44 3.04 -11.72 3.19
C SER A 44 2.18 -12.92 3.62
N LEU A 45 2.17 -14.01 2.85
CA LEU A 45 1.43 -15.22 3.21
C LEU A 45 1.98 -15.91 4.46
N ASN A 46 3.30 -15.89 4.68
CA ASN A 46 3.91 -16.40 5.92
C ASN A 46 3.44 -15.59 7.13
N TYR A 47 3.42 -14.26 7.00
CA TYR A 47 2.89 -13.37 8.04
C TYR A 47 1.37 -13.57 8.24
N TRP A 48 0.62 -13.74 7.15
CA TRP A 48 -0.82 -14.04 7.21
C TRP A 48 -1.10 -15.34 7.95
N GLN A 49 -0.28 -16.39 7.73
CA GLN A 49 -0.39 -17.65 8.44
C GLN A 49 -0.10 -17.48 9.94
N ALA A 50 0.94 -16.73 10.31
CA ALA A 50 1.27 -16.45 11.70
C ALA A 50 0.17 -15.66 12.43
N LEU A 51 -0.55 -14.80 11.70
CA LEU A 51 -1.68 -14.01 12.20
C LEU A 51 -2.99 -14.80 12.35
N GLN A 52 -3.09 -16.04 11.86
CA GLN A 52 -4.30 -16.87 12.07
C GLN A 52 -4.50 -17.28 13.54
N HIS A 53 -3.40 -17.47 14.26
CA HIS A 53 -3.42 -17.93 15.65
C HIS A 53 -2.48 -17.08 16.52
N PRO A 54 -2.79 -15.80 16.70
CA PRO A 54 -1.88 -14.90 17.38
C PRO A 54 -1.91 -15.16 18.89
N GLN A 55 -0.73 -15.33 19.48
CA GLN A 55 -0.55 -15.44 20.93
C GLN A 55 0.05 -14.13 21.46
N TRP A 56 -0.77 -13.07 21.48
CA TRP A 56 -0.33 -11.71 21.79
C TRP A 56 0.42 -11.54 23.11
N PHE A 57 0.16 -12.41 24.09
CA PHE A 57 0.79 -12.40 25.41
C PHE A 57 1.99 -13.35 25.54
N SER A 58 2.39 -14.03 24.46
CA SER A 58 3.53 -14.95 24.44
C SER A 58 4.76 -14.26 23.83
N GLY A 59 5.82 -14.13 24.62
CA GLY A 59 7.10 -13.64 24.12
C GLY A 59 7.72 -14.56 23.05
N GLU A 60 7.50 -15.88 23.17
CA GLU A 60 7.97 -16.87 22.20
C GLU A 60 7.27 -16.72 20.84
N TRP A 61 5.97 -16.43 20.86
CA TRP A 61 5.23 -16.13 19.63
C TRP A 61 5.77 -14.88 18.95
N TRP A 62 6.01 -13.81 19.70
CA TRP A 62 6.61 -12.60 19.15
C TRP A 62 8.01 -12.84 18.58
N ASN A 63 8.86 -13.58 19.29
CA ASN A 63 10.19 -13.96 18.77
C ASN A 63 10.07 -14.73 17.45
N SER A 64 9.15 -15.69 17.37
CA SER A 64 8.90 -16.47 16.16
C SER A 64 8.36 -15.59 15.03
N PHE A 65 7.42 -14.70 15.33
CA PHE A 65 6.80 -13.76 14.39
C PHE A 65 7.82 -12.80 13.78
N TRP A 66 8.72 -12.24 14.59
CA TRP A 66 9.77 -11.36 14.11
C TRP A 66 10.87 -12.11 13.35
N ALA A 67 11.09 -13.39 13.66
CA ALA A 67 12.04 -14.24 12.96
C ALA A 67 11.59 -14.70 11.55
N ILE A 68 10.33 -14.48 11.16
CA ILE A 68 9.82 -14.81 9.82
C ILE A 68 10.57 -14.00 8.74
N SER A 69 10.90 -12.74 9.02
CA SER A 69 11.55 -11.84 8.07
C SER A 69 13.06 -12.12 8.00
N SER A 70 13.54 -12.54 6.83
CA SER A 70 14.95 -12.89 6.60
C SER A 70 15.78 -11.82 5.88
N LYS A 71 15.19 -11.09 4.91
CA LYS A 71 15.92 -10.15 4.02
C LYS A 71 15.32 -8.74 3.94
N VAL A 72 13.99 -8.64 3.90
CA VAL A 72 13.26 -7.37 3.71
C VAL A 72 12.57 -7.01 5.02
N PRO A 73 12.58 -5.73 5.46
CA PRO A 73 11.88 -5.32 6.66
C PRO A 73 10.41 -5.76 6.67
N PRO A 74 9.88 -6.26 7.79
CA PRO A 74 8.63 -7.03 7.82
C PRO A 74 7.37 -6.18 7.63
N LEU A 75 7.46 -4.86 7.72
CA LEU A 75 6.29 -3.98 7.74
C LEU A 75 5.43 -4.13 6.48
N THR A 76 6.05 -4.23 5.31
CA THR A 76 5.34 -4.41 4.03
C THR A 76 4.57 -5.73 4.03
N TYR A 77 5.18 -6.81 4.51
CA TYR A 77 4.56 -8.12 4.64
C TYR A 77 3.41 -8.12 5.64
N ILE A 78 3.58 -7.46 6.79
CA ILE A 78 2.54 -7.39 7.82
C ILE A 78 1.32 -6.61 7.30
N ILE A 79 1.53 -5.46 6.64
CA ILE A 79 0.42 -4.68 6.06
C ILE A 79 -0.30 -5.51 4.99
N ALA A 80 0.45 -6.16 4.10
CA ALA A 80 -0.12 -7.03 3.07
C ALA A 80 -0.86 -8.23 3.68
N ALA A 81 -0.33 -8.84 4.74
CA ALA A 81 -0.99 -9.93 5.46
C ALA A 81 -2.31 -9.48 6.10
N MET A 82 -2.36 -8.28 6.69
CA MET A 82 -3.59 -7.72 7.26
C MET A 82 -4.63 -7.43 6.17
N VAL A 83 -4.21 -6.95 5.02
CA VAL A 83 -5.08 -6.79 3.84
C VAL A 83 -5.60 -8.16 3.39
N GLN A 84 -4.73 -9.16 3.29
CA GLN A 84 -5.11 -10.51 2.88
C GLN A 84 -6.08 -11.17 3.86
N GLN A 85 -5.95 -10.89 5.15
CA GLN A 85 -6.90 -11.32 6.18
C GLN A 85 -8.32 -10.78 5.93
N LEU A 86 -8.44 -9.55 5.43
CA LEU A 86 -9.72 -8.87 5.24
C LEU A 86 -10.37 -9.15 3.88
N PHE A 87 -9.56 -9.30 2.83
CA PHE A 87 -10.05 -9.36 1.45
C PHE A 87 -9.76 -10.68 0.72
N GLY A 88 -8.83 -11.50 1.23
CA GLY A 88 -8.39 -12.77 0.64
C GLY A 88 -6.92 -12.80 0.22
N ASN A 89 -6.41 -13.99 -0.10
CA ASN A 89 -4.97 -14.29 -0.17
C ASN A 89 -4.33 -14.21 -1.57
N GLY A 90 -4.96 -13.52 -2.52
CA GLY A 90 -4.47 -13.42 -3.91
C GLY A 90 -3.35 -12.38 -4.10
N PRO A 91 -2.50 -12.52 -5.14
CA PRO A 91 -1.50 -11.51 -5.50
C PRO A 91 -2.13 -10.13 -5.72
N GLU A 92 -3.26 -10.06 -6.42
CA GLU A 92 -3.97 -8.83 -6.73
C GLU A 92 -4.45 -8.13 -5.46
N LEU A 93 -4.92 -8.92 -4.49
CA LEU A 93 -5.41 -8.41 -3.20
C LEU A 93 -4.26 -7.90 -2.33
N ALA A 94 -3.10 -8.56 -2.36
CA ALA A 94 -1.90 -8.08 -1.66
C ALA A 94 -1.50 -6.66 -2.12
N THR A 95 -1.72 -6.31 -3.40
CA THR A 95 -1.41 -4.97 -3.93
C THR A 95 -2.27 -3.85 -3.34
N ILE A 96 -3.37 -4.15 -2.63
CA ILE A 96 -4.14 -3.12 -1.90
C ILE A 96 -3.26 -2.47 -0.82
N ALA A 97 -2.29 -3.19 -0.25
CA ALA A 97 -1.31 -2.60 0.66
C ALA A 97 -0.53 -1.44 0.01
N LEU A 98 -0.17 -1.57 -1.27
CA LEU A 98 0.49 -0.51 -2.03
C LEU A 98 -0.42 0.70 -2.25
N VAL A 99 -1.73 0.47 -2.44
CA VAL A 99 -2.73 1.56 -2.51
C VAL A 99 -2.81 2.30 -1.17
N LEU A 100 -2.74 1.61 -0.03
CA LEU A 100 -2.68 2.28 1.28
C LEU A 100 -1.42 3.15 1.42
N CYS A 101 -0.26 2.60 1.03
CA CYS A 101 1.00 3.33 1.00
C CYS A 101 0.96 4.55 0.06
N SER A 102 0.30 4.43 -1.09
CA SER A 102 0.16 5.55 -2.04
C SER A 102 -0.73 6.66 -1.46
N GLY A 103 -1.68 6.34 -0.59
CA GLY A 103 -2.46 7.32 0.18
C GLY A 103 -1.59 8.14 1.14
N VAL A 104 -0.62 7.50 1.79
CA VAL A 104 0.38 8.21 2.60
C VAL A 104 1.27 9.07 1.70
N LEU A 105 1.74 8.53 0.58
CA LEU A 105 2.59 9.25 -0.38
C LEU A 105 1.92 10.54 -0.89
N ILE A 106 0.66 10.48 -1.34
CA ILE A 106 -0.03 11.66 -1.88
C ILE A 106 -0.24 12.72 -0.80
N ALA A 107 -0.55 12.32 0.44
CA ALA A 107 -0.70 13.22 1.56
C ALA A 107 0.63 13.90 1.92
N SER A 108 1.73 13.14 1.95
CA SER A 108 3.08 13.65 2.21
C SER A 108 3.55 14.62 1.11
N VAL A 109 3.38 14.25 -0.16
CA VAL A 109 3.78 15.09 -1.31
C VAL A 109 2.98 16.40 -1.34
N TYR A 110 1.66 16.33 -1.11
CA TYR A 110 0.83 17.52 -0.98
C TYR A 110 1.27 18.41 0.19
N GLY A 111 1.49 17.80 1.36
CA GLY A 111 1.96 18.51 2.55
C GLY A 111 3.30 19.21 2.34
N LEU A 112 4.26 18.55 1.71
CA LEU A 112 5.54 19.15 1.33
C LEU A 112 5.36 20.31 0.35
N GLY A 113 4.47 20.17 -0.65
CA GLY A 113 4.14 21.26 -1.57
C GLY A 113 3.53 22.48 -0.88
N LEU A 114 2.75 22.29 0.19
CA LEU A 114 2.24 23.38 1.02
C LEU A 114 3.33 24.05 1.87
N VAL A 115 4.24 23.27 2.46
CA VAL A 115 5.31 23.78 3.32
C VAL A 115 6.35 24.57 2.51
N LEU A 116 6.73 24.06 1.33
CA LEU A 116 7.81 24.62 0.52
C LEU A 116 7.32 25.66 -0.48
N PHE A 117 6.07 25.59 -0.92
CA PHE A 117 5.55 26.42 -2.01
C PHE A 117 4.12 26.92 -1.74
N ASN A 118 3.13 26.38 -2.44
CA ASN A 118 1.75 26.81 -2.37
C ASN A 118 0.79 25.66 -2.72
N ARG A 119 -0.51 25.89 -2.47
CA ARG A 119 -1.58 24.92 -2.71
C ARG A 119 -1.62 24.38 -4.13
N GLN A 120 -1.41 25.21 -5.15
CA GLN A 120 -1.48 24.76 -6.54
C GLN A 120 -0.33 23.79 -6.85
N VAL A 121 0.89 24.13 -6.42
CA VAL A 121 2.07 23.25 -6.57
C VAL A 121 1.85 21.92 -5.85
N GLY A 122 1.35 21.95 -4.62
CA GLY A 122 1.06 20.71 -3.86
C GLY A 122 0.05 19.80 -4.57
N LEU A 123 -1.04 20.36 -5.11
CA LEU A 123 -2.04 19.57 -5.85
C LEU A 123 -1.49 19.01 -7.16
N TRP A 124 -0.71 19.79 -7.90
CA TRP A 124 -0.07 19.31 -9.12
C TRP A 124 0.94 18.20 -8.82
N ALA A 125 1.77 18.35 -7.79
CA ALA A 125 2.73 17.33 -7.38
C ALA A 125 2.03 16.03 -6.96
N ALA A 126 0.94 16.12 -6.19
CA ALA A 126 0.10 15.01 -5.79
C ALA A 126 -0.55 14.27 -6.98
N GLY A 127 -0.99 15.00 -8.00
CA GLY A 127 -1.52 14.39 -9.22
C GLY A 127 -0.42 13.71 -10.05
N LEU A 128 0.70 14.41 -10.27
CA LEU A 128 1.81 13.90 -11.07
C LEU A 128 2.44 12.64 -10.48
N VAL A 129 2.64 12.59 -9.15
CA VAL A 129 3.23 11.40 -8.51
C VAL A 129 2.40 10.14 -8.75
N MET A 130 1.06 10.26 -8.89
CA MET A 130 0.18 9.11 -9.16
C MET A 130 0.14 8.69 -10.63
N LEU A 131 0.64 9.52 -11.54
CA LEU A 131 0.66 9.24 -12.99
C LEU A 131 2.01 8.70 -13.46
N LEU A 132 3.06 8.73 -12.62
CA LEU A 132 4.38 8.28 -13.00
C LEU A 132 4.48 6.75 -12.95
N PRO A 133 4.65 6.07 -14.10
CA PRO A 133 4.62 4.60 -14.19
C PRO A 133 5.79 3.91 -13.47
N GLY A 134 6.83 4.66 -13.10
CA GLY A 134 8.04 4.12 -12.47
C GLY A 134 7.90 3.76 -10.98
N LEU A 135 6.75 4.03 -10.35
CA LEU A 135 6.52 3.69 -8.93
C LEU A 135 6.01 2.26 -8.72
N TYR A 136 5.60 1.55 -9.78
CA TYR A 136 5.02 0.21 -9.72
C TYR A 136 5.79 -0.82 -10.57
N ARG A 137 7.12 -0.65 -10.70
CA ARG A 137 7.97 -1.68 -11.31
C ARG A 137 8.49 -2.64 -10.27
#